data_AF-A0A8H7SEN9-F1
#
_entry.id   AF-A0A8H7SEN9-F1
#
_cell.length_a   1.000
_cell.length_b   1.000
_cell.length_c   1.000
_cell.angle_alpha   90.00
_cell.angle_beta   90.00
_cell.angle_gamma   90.00
#
_symmetry.space_group_name_H-M   'P 1'
#
loop_
_entity.id
_entity.type
_entity.pdbx_description
1 polymer ?
#
loop_
_entity_poly.entity_id
_entity_poly.type
_entity_poly.pdbx_seq_one_letter_code
_entity_poly.pdbx_strand_id
1 'polypeptide(L)'
;MKFSLTLVTAAFVGLFSALTSDALPLERRAPAAILTKCGSSKKLALTFDDGPHIFTYDLANELSKNGVKATFFINGDNYHKLTDPAPNGGTYGDVVKHSYSLGHQIASHTYSHKNLDKLTESQVRSEMTKNSDAIYKAIGKRPAFMRPPEGAYKDETRRILGELGYTMVMWDIDVLDWSSNGLSAQQKIYKDALASGGGHIALQHDVYETTAKKLAPWIVKYAKEQGYKFVTVAECAGTSAYR
;
A
#
# COMPACT_ATOMS: atom_id res chain seq x y z
N MET A 1 -25.53 4.92 81.98
CA MET A 1 -25.14 6.06 81.13
C MET A 1 -23.62 6.17 81.10
N LYS A 2 -23.00 5.86 79.96
CA LYS A 2 -21.70 6.37 79.49
C LYS A 2 -21.54 5.85 78.04
N PHE A 3 -21.69 6.76 77.08
CA PHE A 3 -21.43 6.52 75.67
C PHE A 3 -19.94 6.65 75.41
N SER A 4 -19.37 5.76 74.60
CA SER A 4 -18.08 5.98 73.93
C SER A 4 -18.24 5.56 72.48
N LEU A 5 -18.16 6.54 71.59
CA LEU A 5 -18.26 6.39 70.14
C LEU A 5 -16.82 6.28 69.59
N THR A 6 -16.44 5.11 69.08
CA THR A 6 -15.14 4.93 68.42
C THR A 6 -15.36 4.85 66.93
N LEU A 7 -14.88 5.87 66.23
CA LEU A 7 -14.83 5.98 64.78
C LEU A 7 -13.70 5.06 64.26
N VAL A 8 -14.01 4.09 63.40
CA VAL A 8 -12.98 3.31 62.68
C VAL A 8 -13.07 3.69 61.20
N THR A 9 -12.03 4.37 60.73
CA THR A 9 -11.81 4.74 59.33
C THR A 9 -11.39 3.51 58.51
N ALA A 10 -12.12 3.24 57.43
CA ALA A 10 -11.79 2.18 56.48
C ALA A 10 -10.66 2.65 55.53
N ALA A 11 -9.53 1.95 55.54
CA ALA A 11 -8.46 2.15 54.56
C ALA A 11 -8.74 1.30 53.30
N PHE A 12 -9.11 1.94 52.20
CA PHE A 12 -9.14 1.32 50.87
C PHE A 12 -7.71 1.15 50.35
N VAL A 13 -7.19 -0.07 50.34
CA VAL A 13 -5.96 -0.42 49.64
C VAL A 13 -6.31 -0.63 48.16
N GLY A 14 -6.03 0.38 47.34
CA GLY A 14 -6.14 0.26 45.89
C GLY A 14 -5.01 -0.62 45.34
N LEU A 15 -5.34 -1.79 44.80
CA LEU A 15 -4.43 -2.54 43.94
C LEU A 15 -4.29 -1.80 42.61
N PHE A 16 -3.19 -1.05 42.45
CA PHE A 16 -2.73 -0.62 41.14
C PHE A 16 -2.04 -1.81 40.46
N SER A 17 -2.74 -2.48 39.55
CA SER A 17 -2.11 -3.37 38.58
C SER A 17 -1.25 -2.53 37.65
N ALA A 18 0.07 -2.58 37.83
CA ALA A 18 1.02 -2.01 36.89
C ALA A 18 0.85 -2.72 35.54
N LEU A 19 0.31 -2.00 34.55
CA LEU A 19 0.36 -2.41 33.16
C LEU A 19 1.83 -2.37 32.73
N THR A 20 2.47 -3.52 32.68
CA THR A 20 3.76 -3.67 32.03
C THR A 20 3.59 -3.35 30.55
N SER A 21 4.19 -2.25 30.12
CA SER A 21 4.34 -1.94 28.69
C SER A 21 5.17 -3.06 28.06
N ASP A 22 4.50 -3.98 27.37
CA ASP A 22 5.18 -4.97 26.54
C ASP A 22 5.91 -4.23 25.43
N ALA A 23 7.21 -4.01 25.64
CA ALA A 23 8.11 -3.57 24.60
C ALA A 23 7.95 -4.53 23.40
N LEU A 24 7.66 -3.96 22.23
CA LEU A 24 7.45 -4.74 21.01
C LEU A 24 8.63 -5.73 20.79
N PRO A 25 8.35 -6.98 20.38
CA PRO A 25 9.39 -8.00 20.22
C PRO A 25 10.56 -7.52 19.36
N LEU A 26 11.78 -7.92 19.72
CA LEU A 26 13.06 -7.54 19.09
C LEU A 26 13.10 -7.74 17.55
N GLU A 27 12.27 -8.62 17.00
CA GLU A 27 12.11 -8.81 15.55
C GLU A 27 11.70 -7.52 14.80
N ARG A 28 11.04 -6.57 15.49
CA ARG A 28 10.57 -5.32 14.87
C ARG A 28 11.65 -4.25 14.68
N ARG A 29 12.94 -4.59 14.85
CA ARG A 29 14.08 -3.66 14.66
C ARG A 29 14.92 -3.91 13.40
N ALA A 30 14.58 -4.90 12.59
CA ALA A 30 15.28 -5.14 11.33
C ALA A 30 14.89 -4.07 10.28
N PRO A 31 15.81 -3.65 9.39
CA PRO A 31 15.45 -2.82 8.24
C PRO A 31 14.38 -3.51 7.37
N ALA A 32 13.50 -2.71 6.76
CA ALA A 32 12.44 -3.22 5.90
C ALA A 32 12.98 -4.20 4.84
N ALA A 33 12.30 -5.32 4.64
CA ALA A 33 12.56 -6.19 3.49
C ALA A 33 12.25 -5.43 2.19
N ILE A 34 12.99 -5.75 1.13
CA ILE A 34 12.78 -5.16 -0.21
C ILE A 34 12.33 -6.27 -1.14
N LEU A 35 11.16 -6.07 -1.75
CA LEU A 35 10.59 -6.97 -2.74
C LEU A 35 10.62 -6.28 -4.11
N THR A 36 11.47 -6.77 -5.02
CA THR A 36 11.62 -6.24 -6.37
C THR A 36 10.91 -7.07 -7.43
N LYS A 37 10.69 -8.36 -7.16
CA LYS A 37 10.21 -9.34 -8.13
C LYS A 37 9.36 -10.41 -7.45
N CYS A 38 8.43 -11.01 -8.19
CA CYS A 38 7.77 -12.22 -7.72
C CYS A 38 8.65 -13.45 -7.93
N GLY A 39 8.44 -14.52 -7.16
CA GLY A 39 9.18 -15.77 -7.33
C GLY A 39 9.13 -16.33 -8.76
N SER A 40 9.87 -17.39 -9.06
CA SER A 40 10.12 -17.92 -10.41
C SER A 40 8.91 -18.49 -11.18
N SER A 41 7.70 -18.38 -10.65
CA SER A 41 6.45 -18.76 -11.33
C SER A 41 5.89 -17.60 -12.13
N LYS A 42 5.25 -17.85 -13.29
CA LYS A 42 4.49 -16.89 -14.13
C LYS A 42 3.36 -16.16 -13.37
N LYS A 43 3.74 -15.32 -12.41
CA LYS A 43 2.89 -14.49 -11.58
C LYS A 43 3.17 -13.04 -11.93
N LEU A 44 2.14 -12.25 -12.13
CA LEU A 44 2.26 -10.84 -12.38
C LEU A 44 1.55 -10.06 -11.28
N ALA A 45 2.33 -9.36 -10.46
CA ALA A 45 1.79 -8.33 -9.58
C ALA A 45 1.64 -7.04 -10.36
N LEU A 46 0.43 -6.80 -10.85
CA LEU A 46 0.06 -5.55 -11.51
C LEU A 46 -0.16 -4.47 -10.44
N THR A 47 0.64 -3.41 -10.47
CA THR A 47 0.58 -2.36 -9.44
C THR A 47 0.33 -0.98 -10.05
N PHE A 48 -0.30 -0.10 -9.29
CA PHE A 48 -0.63 1.27 -9.67
C PHE A 48 -0.28 2.23 -8.55
N ASP A 49 0.48 3.27 -8.85
CA ASP A 49 0.92 4.30 -7.90
C ASP A 49 0.13 5.61 -8.07
N ASP A 50 0.31 6.52 -7.10
CA ASP A 50 -0.19 7.90 -7.02
C ASP A 50 -1.68 8.10 -6.77
N GLY A 51 -2.49 7.06 -6.98
CA GLY A 51 -3.92 7.10 -6.75
C GLY A 51 -4.35 7.34 -5.29
N PRO A 52 -5.66 7.54 -5.06
CA PRO A 52 -6.72 7.42 -6.05
C PRO A 52 -6.89 8.69 -6.91
N HIS A 53 -7.45 8.52 -8.10
CA HIS A 53 -7.81 9.56 -9.06
C HIS A 53 -9.16 9.23 -9.72
N ILE A 54 -9.65 10.11 -10.60
CA ILE A 54 -10.94 9.93 -11.31
C ILE A 54 -11.05 8.61 -12.09
N PHE A 55 -9.93 7.95 -12.44
CA PHE A 55 -9.93 6.70 -13.19
C PHE A 55 -9.88 5.45 -12.31
N THR A 56 -9.48 5.57 -11.04
CA THR A 56 -9.22 4.44 -10.13
C THR A 56 -10.45 3.56 -9.94
N TYR A 57 -11.63 4.16 -9.79
CA TYR A 57 -12.88 3.43 -9.58
C TYR A 57 -13.22 2.52 -10.76
N ASP A 58 -13.18 3.06 -11.98
CA ASP A 58 -13.49 2.30 -13.19
C ASP A 58 -12.43 1.26 -13.50
N LEU A 59 -11.16 1.58 -13.28
CA LEU A 59 -10.05 0.63 -13.44
C LEU A 59 -10.22 -0.56 -12.49
N ALA A 60 -10.50 -0.33 -11.20
CA ALA A 60 -10.73 -1.41 -10.24
C ALA A 60 -11.89 -2.33 -10.68
N ASN A 61 -13.00 -1.74 -11.12
CA ASN A 61 -14.12 -2.51 -11.67
C ASN A 61 -13.71 -3.36 -12.88
N GLU A 62 -12.96 -2.78 -13.83
CA GLU A 62 -12.53 -3.48 -15.04
C GLU A 62 -11.59 -4.65 -14.71
N LEU A 63 -10.62 -4.44 -13.81
CA LEU A 63 -9.72 -5.49 -13.34
C LEU A 63 -10.51 -6.62 -12.66
N SER A 64 -11.42 -6.28 -11.75
CA SER A 64 -12.24 -7.25 -11.04
C SER A 64 -13.17 -8.04 -11.98
N LYS A 65 -13.80 -7.39 -12.97
CA LYS A 65 -14.62 -8.07 -14.00
C LYS A 65 -13.82 -9.09 -14.80
N ASN A 66 -12.53 -8.81 -14.99
CA ASN A 66 -11.60 -9.72 -15.64
C ASN A 66 -10.96 -10.74 -14.66
N GLY A 67 -11.41 -10.84 -13.41
CA GLY A 67 -10.83 -11.76 -12.42
C GLY A 67 -9.38 -11.45 -12.07
N VAL A 68 -8.96 -10.18 -12.22
CA VAL A 68 -7.62 -9.70 -11.89
C VAL A 68 -7.63 -9.02 -10.53
N LYS A 69 -6.70 -9.43 -9.66
CA LYS A 69 -6.37 -8.68 -8.44
C LYS A 69 -5.09 -7.88 -8.68
N ALA A 70 -5.16 -6.57 -8.47
CA ALA A 70 -4.02 -5.67 -8.54
C ALA A 70 -3.66 -5.13 -7.15
N THR A 71 -2.59 -4.34 -7.07
CA THR A 71 -2.19 -3.60 -5.87
C THR A 71 -2.16 -2.10 -6.17
N PHE A 72 -2.90 -1.31 -5.40
CA PHE A 72 -2.87 0.15 -5.49
C PHE A 72 -2.04 0.72 -4.35
N PHE A 73 -0.96 1.42 -4.69
CA PHE A 73 -0.14 2.17 -3.74
C PHE A 73 -0.74 3.58 -3.60
N ILE A 74 -1.47 3.77 -2.51
CA ILE A 74 -2.33 4.94 -2.31
C ILE A 74 -1.59 6.06 -1.59
N ASN A 75 -1.76 7.29 -2.06
CA ASN A 75 -1.46 8.50 -1.32
C ASN A 75 -2.64 8.98 -0.47
N GLY A 76 -2.34 9.71 0.61
CA GLY A 76 -3.39 10.32 1.44
C GLY A 76 -3.85 11.68 0.93
N ASP A 77 -2.93 12.43 0.29
CA ASP A 77 -3.09 13.80 -0.19
C ASP A 77 -2.05 14.07 -1.30
N ASN A 78 -2.36 13.65 -2.53
CA ASN A 78 -1.54 13.88 -3.71
C ASN A 78 -2.37 14.55 -4.81
N TYR A 79 -2.96 13.76 -5.71
CA TYR A 79 -3.93 14.27 -6.68
C TYR A 79 -5.24 14.68 -6.03
N HIS A 80 -5.67 13.89 -5.04
CA HIS A 80 -6.83 14.17 -4.21
C HIS A 80 -6.57 13.69 -2.79
N LYS A 81 -7.22 14.35 -1.82
CA LYS A 81 -7.33 13.80 -0.47
C LYS A 81 -8.37 12.70 -0.46
N LEU A 82 -8.20 11.72 0.42
CA LEU A 82 -9.24 10.69 0.61
C LEU A 82 -10.57 11.26 1.12
N THR A 83 -10.60 12.48 1.64
CA THR A 83 -11.82 13.18 2.05
C THR A 83 -12.48 13.99 0.94
N ASP A 84 -11.82 14.18 -0.20
CA ASP A 84 -12.34 14.98 -1.30
C ASP A 84 -13.48 14.23 -2.00
N PRO A 85 -14.48 14.95 -2.55
CA PRO A 85 -15.56 14.33 -3.32
C PRO A 85 -15.01 13.66 -4.58
N ALA A 86 -15.51 12.45 -4.86
CA ALA A 86 -15.18 11.69 -6.04
C ALA A 86 -16.33 11.75 -7.08
N PRO A 87 -16.04 11.58 -8.38
CA PRO A 87 -17.06 11.63 -9.44
C PRO A 87 -18.19 10.58 -9.31
N ASN A 88 -17.99 9.54 -8.50
CA ASN A 88 -18.99 8.49 -8.25
C ASN A 88 -20.04 8.87 -7.18
N GLY A 89 -20.03 10.11 -6.68
CA GLY A 89 -20.99 10.61 -5.68
C GLY A 89 -20.59 10.36 -4.23
N GLY A 90 -19.44 9.73 -3.97
CA GLY A 90 -18.85 9.56 -2.64
C GLY A 90 -17.58 10.41 -2.46
N THR A 91 -16.64 9.90 -1.68
CA THR A 91 -15.29 10.45 -1.52
C THR A 91 -14.24 9.57 -2.19
N TYR A 92 -13.02 10.08 -2.36
CA TYR A 92 -11.89 9.24 -2.78
C TYR A 92 -11.54 8.14 -1.78
N GLY A 93 -11.85 8.32 -0.49
CA GLY A 93 -11.81 7.25 0.50
C GLY A 93 -12.80 6.13 0.20
N ASP A 94 -14.00 6.46 -0.30
CA ASP A 94 -14.97 5.46 -0.78
C ASP A 94 -14.48 4.75 -2.04
N VAL A 95 -13.75 5.43 -2.92
CA VAL A 95 -13.08 4.78 -4.08
C VAL A 95 -12.04 3.76 -3.59
N VAL A 96 -11.20 4.10 -2.62
CA VAL A 96 -10.22 3.16 -2.03
C VAL A 96 -10.93 1.97 -1.36
N LYS A 97 -12.01 2.24 -0.63
CA LYS A 97 -12.85 1.20 0.00
C LYS A 97 -13.48 0.27 -1.02
N HIS A 98 -13.94 0.81 -2.15
CA HIS A 98 -14.49 0.03 -3.26
C HIS A 98 -13.42 -0.86 -3.90
N SER A 99 -12.24 -0.33 -4.22
CA SER A 99 -11.13 -1.13 -4.74
C SER A 99 -10.74 -2.27 -3.80
N TYR A 100 -10.74 -2.02 -2.48
CA TYR A 100 -10.52 -3.05 -1.46
C TYR A 100 -11.63 -4.11 -1.42
N SER A 101 -12.90 -3.72 -1.51
CA SER A 101 -14.03 -4.67 -1.48
C SER A 101 -14.08 -5.60 -2.69
N LEU A 102 -13.51 -5.17 -3.83
CA LEU A 102 -13.29 -5.99 -5.02
C LEU A 102 -12.11 -6.98 -4.88
N GLY A 103 -11.41 -6.96 -3.75
CA GLY A 103 -10.30 -7.88 -3.45
C GLY A 103 -8.95 -7.43 -4.00
N HIS A 104 -8.81 -6.18 -4.44
CA HIS A 104 -7.50 -5.58 -4.70
C HIS A 104 -6.77 -5.28 -3.40
N GLN A 105 -5.43 -5.30 -3.45
CA GLN A 105 -4.61 -4.89 -2.32
C GLN A 105 -4.49 -3.38 -2.29
N ILE A 106 -4.66 -2.79 -1.10
CA ILE A 106 -4.34 -1.39 -0.83
C ILE A 106 -3.02 -1.33 -0.05
N ALA A 107 -2.03 -0.66 -0.63
CA ALA A 107 -0.70 -0.44 -0.07
C ALA A 107 -0.42 1.06 0.10
N SER A 108 0.63 1.43 0.84
CA SER A 108 0.95 2.83 1.12
C SER A 108 1.95 3.42 0.12
N HIS A 109 1.72 4.64 -0.35
CA HIS A 109 2.68 5.39 -1.15
C HIS A 109 3.15 6.70 -0.50
N THR A 110 3.20 6.76 0.84
CA THR A 110 3.34 7.99 1.66
C THR A 110 2.11 8.90 1.62
N TYR A 111 2.04 9.92 2.49
CA TYR A 111 0.86 10.76 2.58
C TYR A 111 0.80 11.75 1.43
N SER A 112 1.87 12.54 1.23
CA SER A 112 1.93 13.61 0.24
C SER A 112 3.01 13.40 -0.83
N HIS A 113 3.31 12.15 -1.19
CA HIS A 113 4.23 11.78 -2.27
C HIS A 113 5.63 12.42 -2.14
N LYS A 114 6.18 12.54 -0.92
CA LYS A 114 7.52 13.11 -0.72
C LYS A 114 8.59 12.05 -0.94
N ASN A 115 9.66 12.44 -1.64
CA ASN A 115 10.88 11.68 -1.73
C ASN A 115 11.47 11.45 -0.32
N LEU A 116 11.43 10.20 0.15
CA LEU A 116 11.80 9.84 1.53
C LEU A 116 13.31 9.94 1.81
N ASP A 117 14.16 9.94 0.78
CA ASP A 117 15.60 10.12 0.93
C ASP A 117 15.95 11.52 1.45
N LYS A 118 15.15 12.52 1.05
CA LYS A 118 15.33 13.94 1.39
C LYS A 118 14.73 14.33 2.75
N LEU A 119 14.11 13.40 3.47
CA LEU A 119 13.41 13.67 4.72
C LEU A 119 14.25 13.31 5.95
N THR A 120 13.94 13.97 7.06
CA THR A 120 14.37 13.56 8.40
C THR A 120 13.57 12.35 8.88
N GLU A 121 14.06 11.64 9.90
CA GLU A 121 13.33 10.52 10.50
C GLU A 121 11.88 10.90 10.91
N SER A 122 11.71 12.04 11.59
CA SER A 122 10.38 12.48 12.05
C SER A 122 9.43 12.76 10.89
N GLN A 123 9.95 13.29 9.77
CA GLN A 123 9.18 13.53 8.56
C GLN A 123 8.81 12.22 7.86
N VAL A 124 9.73 11.26 7.73
CA VAL A 124 9.42 9.91 7.20
C VAL A 124 8.31 9.26 8.03
N ARG A 125 8.44 9.26 9.36
CA ARG A 125 7.42 8.71 10.25
C ARG A 125 6.08 9.39 10.05
N SER A 126 6.05 10.73 9.98
CA SER A 126 4.83 11.49 9.75
C SER A 126 4.16 11.14 8.41
N GLU A 127 4.92 11.03 7.32
CA GLU A 127 4.38 10.65 6.01
C GLU A 127 3.73 9.26 6.05
N MET A 128 4.38 8.31 6.73
CA MET A 128 3.88 6.93 6.81
C MET A 128 2.68 6.79 7.77
N THR A 129 2.70 7.43 8.94
CA THR A 129 1.62 7.32 9.92
C THR A 129 0.36 8.02 9.44
N LYS A 130 0.46 9.23 8.88
CA LYS A 130 -0.70 9.94 8.32
C LYS A 130 -1.38 9.15 7.21
N ASN A 131 -0.60 8.57 6.30
CA ASN A 131 -1.18 7.76 5.24
C ASN A 131 -1.79 6.46 5.77
N SER A 132 -1.11 5.82 6.74
CA SER A 132 -1.67 4.62 7.39
C SER A 132 -2.99 4.92 8.09
N ASP A 133 -3.14 6.09 8.73
CA ASP A 133 -4.38 6.52 9.37
C ASP A 133 -5.48 6.85 8.36
N ALA A 134 -5.13 7.52 7.26
CA ALA A 134 -6.07 7.81 6.17
C ALA A 134 -6.61 6.52 5.54
N ILE A 135 -5.74 5.57 5.21
CA ILE A 135 -6.13 4.26 4.68
C ILE A 135 -6.94 3.47 5.72
N TYR A 136 -6.54 3.49 7.00
CA TYR A 136 -7.30 2.81 8.05
C TYR A 136 -8.74 3.35 8.18
N LYS A 137 -8.94 4.66 8.06
CA LYS A 137 -10.29 5.26 8.04
C LYS A 137 -11.13 4.78 6.85
N ALA A 138 -10.50 4.58 5.68
CA ALA A 138 -11.20 4.12 4.49
C ALA A 138 -11.58 2.62 4.54
N ILE A 139 -10.67 1.76 5.00
CA ILE A 139 -10.82 0.29 4.85
C ILE A 139 -10.75 -0.52 6.15
N GLY A 140 -10.50 0.12 7.30
CA GLY A 140 -10.37 -0.55 8.60
C GLY A 140 -9.12 -1.41 8.77
N LYS A 141 -8.11 -1.25 7.90
CA LYS A 141 -6.86 -2.02 7.89
C LYS A 141 -5.65 -1.10 7.67
N ARG A 142 -4.51 -1.44 8.27
CA ARG A 142 -3.24 -0.72 8.06
C ARG A 142 -2.36 -1.50 7.07
N PRO A 143 -1.85 -0.87 6.01
CA PRO A 143 -1.00 -1.56 5.06
C PRO A 143 0.29 -2.09 5.71
N ALA A 144 0.69 -3.31 5.31
CA ALA A 144 2.01 -3.87 5.63
C ALA A 144 3.03 -3.64 4.50
N PHE A 145 2.59 -3.15 3.34
CA PHE A 145 3.42 -2.89 2.16
C PHE A 145 3.42 -1.40 1.83
N MET A 146 4.56 -0.92 1.37
CA MET A 146 4.69 0.42 0.82
C MET A 146 5.67 0.45 -0.35
N ARG A 147 5.50 1.43 -1.23
CA ARG A 147 6.48 1.78 -2.25
C ARG A 147 6.97 3.20 -1.97
N PRO A 148 8.29 3.44 -1.92
CA PRO A 148 8.81 4.80 -1.77
C PRO A 148 8.56 5.61 -3.05
N PRO A 149 8.03 6.85 -2.96
CA PRO A 149 7.97 7.78 -4.09
C PRO A 149 9.31 7.88 -4.81
N GLU A 150 9.28 7.95 -6.14
CA GLU A 150 10.46 7.98 -7.02
C GLU A 150 11.39 6.75 -6.90
N GLY A 151 11.00 5.71 -6.17
CA GLY A 151 11.90 4.60 -5.81
C GLY A 151 13.03 5.01 -4.86
N ALA A 152 12.98 6.22 -4.29
CA ALA A 152 14.09 6.85 -3.60
C ALA A 152 14.06 6.60 -2.08
N TYR A 153 15.17 6.08 -1.54
CA TYR A 153 15.36 5.86 -0.10
C TYR A 153 16.86 5.77 0.26
N LYS A 154 17.15 5.99 1.54
CA LYS A 154 18.45 5.70 2.19
C LYS A 154 18.31 4.62 3.25
N ASP A 155 19.42 4.09 3.74
CA ASP A 155 19.45 3.04 4.77
C ASP A 155 18.67 3.44 6.04
N GLU A 156 18.75 4.70 6.43
CA GLU A 156 17.97 5.23 7.55
C GLU A 156 16.45 5.12 7.29
N THR A 157 15.98 5.49 6.09
CA THR A 157 14.58 5.34 5.69
C THR A 157 14.15 3.87 5.74
N ARG A 158 15.00 2.97 5.25
CA ARG A 158 14.72 1.52 5.28
C ARG A 158 14.61 0.98 6.71
N ARG A 159 15.49 1.43 7.63
CA ARG A 159 15.39 1.11 9.06
C ARG A 159 14.06 1.57 9.64
N ILE A 160 13.68 2.83 9.43
CA ILE A 160 12.44 3.42 9.95
C ILE A 160 11.22 2.65 9.43
N LEU A 161 11.20 2.32 8.12
CA LEU A 161 10.12 1.54 7.52
C LEU A 161 10.01 0.14 8.14
N GLY A 162 11.14 -0.49 8.46
CA GLY A 162 11.19 -1.77 9.16
C GLY A 162 10.59 -1.68 10.57
N GLU A 163 10.95 -0.64 11.33
CA GLU A 163 10.39 -0.38 12.67
C GLU A 163 8.88 -0.10 12.66
N LEU A 164 8.41 0.56 11.60
CA LEU A 164 6.99 0.75 11.38
C LEU A 164 6.28 -0.54 10.93
N GLY A 165 7.03 -1.59 10.55
CA GLY A 165 6.48 -2.86 10.09
C GLY A 165 6.04 -2.85 8.63
N TYR A 166 6.78 -2.14 7.77
CA TYR A 166 6.56 -2.15 6.33
C TYR A 166 7.55 -3.06 5.60
N THR A 167 7.05 -3.72 4.56
CA THR A 167 7.86 -4.24 3.46
C THR A 167 7.89 -3.20 2.34
N MET A 168 9.08 -2.91 1.81
CA MET A 168 9.29 -2.03 0.68
C MET A 168 9.10 -2.80 -0.63
N VAL A 169 8.39 -2.21 -1.58
CA VAL A 169 8.07 -2.82 -2.87
C VAL A 169 8.65 -1.96 -3.98
N MET A 170 9.57 -2.54 -4.73
CA MET A 170 10.11 -1.97 -5.95
C MET A 170 9.45 -2.65 -7.17
N TRP A 171 10.10 -2.65 -8.32
CA TRP A 171 9.57 -3.24 -9.54
C TRP A 171 10.71 -3.76 -10.41
N ASP A 172 10.39 -4.71 -11.29
CA ASP A 172 11.29 -5.18 -12.35
C ASP A 172 10.72 -4.94 -13.76
N ILE A 173 9.48 -4.41 -13.84
CA ILE A 173 8.89 -3.86 -15.06
C ILE A 173 8.52 -2.40 -14.78
N ASP A 174 9.16 -1.48 -15.51
CA ASP A 174 8.84 -0.05 -15.51
C ASP A 174 8.36 0.36 -16.91
N VAL A 175 7.08 0.72 -17.06
CA VAL A 175 6.57 1.11 -18.38
C VAL A 175 6.79 2.57 -18.73
N LEU A 176 7.29 3.39 -17.80
CA LEU A 176 7.50 4.82 -18.04
C LEU A 176 6.23 5.51 -18.56
N ASP A 177 5.07 5.16 -18.03
CA ASP A 177 3.76 5.66 -18.50
C ASP A 177 3.53 7.15 -18.21
N TRP A 178 4.30 7.69 -17.26
CA TRP A 178 4.41 9.12 -16.96
C TRP A 178 5.26 9.91 -17.99
N SER A 179 6.03 9.23 -18.84
CA SER A 179 6.90 9.87 -19.84
C SER A 179 6.16 10.12 -21.17
N SER A 180 6.83 10.75 -22.13
CA SER A 180 6.32 10.95 -23.49
C SER A 180 6.31 9.68 -24.35
N ASN A 181 6.65 8.52 -23.78
CA ASN A 181 6.60 7.24 -24.48
C ASN A 181 5.16 6.85 -24.83
N GLY A 182 4.93 6.49 -26.09
CA GLY A 182 3.63 6.03 -26.55
C GLY A 182 3.29 4.60 -26.11
N LEU A 183 2.00 4.26 -26.19
CA LEU A 183 1.46 2.94 -25.83
C LEU A 183 2.24 1.77 -26.43
N SER A 184 2.69 1.85 -27.68
CA SER A 184 3.46 0.79 -28.33
C SER A 184 4.79 0.49 -27.65
N ALA A 185 5.47 1.51 -27.11
CA ALA A 185 6.73 1.34 -26.37
C ALA A 185 6.46 0.65 -25.02
N GLN A 186 5.43 1.09 -24.31
CA GLN A 186 4.98 0.50 -23.03
C GLN A 186 4.60 -0.98 -23.22
N GLN A 187 3.88 -1.31 -24.29
CA GLN A 187 3.53 -2.69 -24.64
C GLN A 187 4.76 -3.54 -24.95
N LYS A 188 5.78 -2.98 -25.62
CA LYS A 188 7.03 -3.69 -25.90
C LYS A 188 7.75 -4.09 -24.62
N ILE A 189 7.81 -3.20 -23.63
CA ILE A 189 8.44 -3.48 -22.33
C ILE A 189 7.80 -4.71 -21.68
N TYR A 190 6.46 -4.81 -21.68
CA TYR A 190 5.77 -6.00 -21.17
C TYR A 190 6.07 -7.25 -22.00
N LYS A 191 6.09 -7.17 -23.34
CA LYS A 191 6.43 -8.32 -24.18
C LYS A 191 7.82 -8.86 -23.86
N ASP A 192 8.80 -7.97 -23.73
CA ASP A 192 10.19 -8.34 -23.45
C ASP A 192 10.33 -8.97 -22.06
N ALA A 193 9.69 -8.38 -21.04
CA ALA A 193 9.77 -8.88 -19.67
C ALA A 193 9.09 -10.26 -19.51
N LEU A 194 7.85 -10.38 -20.02
CA LEU A 194 7.06 -11.59 -19.85
C LEU A 194 7.59 -12.78 -20.65
N ALA A 195 8.42 -12.56 -21.67
CA ALA A 195 9.09 -13.62 -22.43
C ALA A 195 9.99 -14.51 -21.55
N SER A 196 10.51 -13.98 -20.43
CA SER A 196 11.35 -14.75 -19.50
C SER A 196 10.60 -15.88 -18.76
N GLY A 197 9.26 -15.79 -18.66
CA GLY A 197 8.43 -16.73 -17.91
C GLY A 197 8.57 -16.66 -16.39
N GLY A 198 9.35 -15.71 -15.84
CA GLY A 198 9.50 -15.50 -14.40
C GLY A 198 8.29 -14.80 -13.77
N GLY A 199 8.31 -14.58 -12.45
CA GLY A 199 7.33 -13.72 -11.80
C GLY A 199 7.77 -12.26 -11.83
N HIS A 200 6.83 -11.31 -11.87
CA HIS A 200 7.14 -9.89 -12.05
C HIS A 200 6.31 -9.00 -11.13
N ILE A 201 6.88 -7.84 -10.77
CA ILE A 201 6.17 -6.72 -10.15
C ILE A 201 6.28 -5.55 -11.11
N ALA A 202 5.14 -5.09 -11.62
CA ALA A 202 5.10 -4.03 -12.61
C ALA A 202 4.64 -2.70 -12.02
N LEU A 203 5.38 -1.63 -12.30
CA LEU A 203 5.05 -0.25 -11.98
C LEU A 203 4.32 0.41 -13.15
N GLN A 204 3.21 1.08 -12.85
CA GLN A 204 2.54 2.09 -13.66
C GLN A 204 1.66 2.96 -12.75
N HIS A 205 0.92 3.93 -13.29
CA HIS A 205 0.14 4.88 -12.49
C HIS A 205 -1.30 4.98 -13.01
N ASP A 206 -2.29 4.79 -12.14
CA ASP A 206 -3.71 4.85 -12.51
C ASP A 206 -4.25 6.29 -12.64
N VAL A 207 -3.42 7.28 -12.35
CA VAL A 207 -3.71 8.71 -12.53
C VAL A 207 -3.69 9.14 -14.00
N TYR A 208 -3.09 8.33 -14.89
CA TYR A 208 -3.07 8.60 -16.33
C TYR A 208 -4.18 7.86 -17.07
N GLU A 209 -4.96 8.61 -17.86
CA GLU A 209 -6.07 8.05 -18.62
C GLU A 209 -5.64 6.92 -19.58
N THR A 210 -4.53 7.11 -20.28
CA THR A 210 -3.99 6.10 -21.20
C THR A 210 -3.63 4.82 -20.46
N THR A 211 -3.04 4.94 -19.27
CA THR A 211 -2.71 3.78 -18.44
C THR A 211 -3.98 3.05 -18.01
N ALA A 212 -4.93 3.76 -17.41
CA ALA A 212 -6.16 3.16 -16.89
C ALA A 212 -7.07 2.59 -17.98
N LYS A 213 -7.26 3.30 -19.11
CA LYS A 213 -8.26 2.94 -20.13
C LYS A 213 -7.71 2.10 -21.29
N LYS A 214 -6.39 2.09 -21.52
CA LYS A 214 -5.79 1.42 -22.69
C LYS A 214 -4.72 0.42 -22.32
N LEU A 215 -3.71 0.83 -21.56
CA LEU A 215 -2.57 -0.02 -21.23
C LEU A 215 -2.99 -1.17 -20.30
N ALA A 216 -3.68 -0.88 -19.18
CA ALA A 216 -4.09 -1.91 -18.22
C ALA A 216 -4.98 -3.00 -18.84
N PRO A 217 -6.04 -2.68 -19.62
CA PRO A 217 -6.81 -3.71 -20.33
C PRO A 217 -5.97 -4.54 -21.30
N TRP A 218 -5.03 -3.91 -22.01
CA TRP A 218 -4.12 -4.63 -22.91
C TRP A 218 -3.18 -5.57 -22.15
N ILE A 219 -2.61 -5.13 -21.02
CA ILE A 219 -1.73 -5.96 -20.18
C ILE A 219 -2.49 -7.18 -19.68
N VAL A 220 -3.71 -6.99 -19.18
CA VAL A 220 -4.56 -8.07 -18.68
C VAL A 220 -4.79 -9.14 -19.75
N LYS A 221 -5.16 -8.71 -20.96
CA LYS A 221 -5.35 -9.63 -22.09
C LYS A 221 -4.05 -10.36 -22.43
N TYR A 222 -2.98 -9.60 -22.70
CA TYR A 222 -1.70 -10.16 -23.16
C TYR A 222 -1.08 -11.11 -22.14
N ALA A 223 -1.01 -10.72 -20.86
CA ALA A 223 -0.39 -11.56 -19.82
C ALA A 223 -1.15 -12.88 -19.62
N LYS A 224 -2.50 -12.87 -19.70
CA LYS A 224 -3.31 -14.10 -19.67
C LYS A 224 -3.01 -15.00 -20.86
N GLU A 225 -2.91 -14.45 -22.06
CA GLU A 225 -2.52 -15.21 -23.26
C GLU A 225 -1.12 -15.83 -23.12
N GLN A 226 -0.22 -15.17 -22.38
CA GLN A 226 1.11 -15.71 -22.04
C GLN A 226 1.11 -16.69 -20.86
N GLY A 227 -0.05 -16.97 -20.26
CA GLY A 227 -0.23 -17.92 -19.15
C GLY A 227 0.17 -17.36 -17.78
N TYR A 228 0.16 -16.05 -17.60
CA TYR A 228 0.42 -15.42 -16.30
C TYR A 228 -0.81 -15.41 -15.41
N LYS A 229 -0.59 -15.66 -14.11
CA LYS A 229 -1.57 -15.46 -13.06
C LYS A 229 -1.39 -14.08 -12.43
N PHE A 230 -2.44 -13.27 -12.43
CA PHE A 230 -2.45 -12.03 -11.66
C PHE A 230 -2.55 -12.30 -10.17
N VAL A 231 -1.70 -11.62 -9.40
CA VAL A 231 -1.64 -11.73 -7.94
C VAL A 231 -1.46 -10.35 -7.34
N THR A 232 -1.89 -10.18 -6.09
CA THR A 232 -1.49 -9.01 -5.30
C THR A 232 -0.02 -9.10 -4.91
N VAL A 233 0.59 -7.98 -4.49
CA VAL A 233 1.97 -7.98 -3.97
C VAL A 233 2.10 -8.87 -2.73
N ALA A 234 1.09 -8.90 -1.86
CA ALA A 234 1.07 -9.78 -0.69
C ALA A 234 1.04 -11.27 -1.06
N GLU A 235 0.22 -11.65 -2.05
CA GLU A 235 0.18 -13.03 -2.60
C GLU A 235 1.50 -13.40 -3.31
N CYS A 236 2.18 -12.42 -3.92
CA CYS A 236 3.50 -12.55 -4.50
C CYS A 236 4.59 -12.79 -3.42
N ALA A 237 4.50 -12.08 -2.30
CA ALA A 237 5.39 -12.19 -1.15
C ALA A 237 5.12 -13.40 -0.24
N GLY A 238 3.90 -13.97 -0.30
CA GLY A 238 3.48 -15.07 0.58
C GLY A 238 3.26 -14.65 2.04
N THR A 239 2.86 -13.41 2.29
CA THR A 239 2.61 -12.87 3.65
C THR A 239 1.33 -12.04 3.70
N SER A 240 0.92 -11.60 4.90
CA SER A 240 -0.27 -10.78 5.11
C SER A 240 -0.15 -9.40 4.45
N ALA A 241 -1.19 -8.97 3.74
CA ALA A 241 -1.27 -7.63 3.14
C ALA A 241 -1.34 -6.49 4.17
N TYR A 242 -1.79 -6.79 5.40
CA TYR A 242 -2.11 -5.82 6.44
C TYR A 242 -1.54 -6.23 7.79
N ARG A 243 -1.32 -5.23 8.65
CA ARG A 243 -0.87 -5.36 10.04
C ARG A 243 -1.94 -4.92 11.03
#